data_AF-A0A9Y3VMZ5-F1
#
_entry.id   AF-A0A9Y3VMZ5-F1
#
_cell.length_a   1.000
_cell.length_b   1.000
_cell.length_c   1.000
_cell.angle_alpha   90.00
_cell.angle_beta   90.00
_cell.angle_gamma   90.00
#
_symmetry.space_group_name_H-M   'P 1'
#
loop_
_entity.id
_entity.type
_entity.pdbx_description
1 polymer ?
#
loop_
_entity_poly.entity_id
_entity_poly.type
_entity_poly.pdbx_seq_one_letter_code
_entity_poly.pdbx_strand_id
1 'polypeptide(L)'
;MFKTLNVSACDEALRHTLQIVSALHGIIHYLISFSKLGNRQDSLRWGRGHDAAGSLLAADWGGAESIGTELQELQQQVDHLSDPSNLESVGRLLQLRRQVLLLQFDTAVRIFVREAFLSSGDVTSCQSVNDNMANALPPMIGCIQADVFSLTLPVPQPLENQGCQAQRMYPWRSFIACHGLLPLHVWDVPPTEHCMQLCLSSLSSRSRLQANAAILGVSLLMEDVLNGGREAEPVRLHGNKDDFQHSGTPNEVATVSNKGNKSCREDDEEEEIKINSSNLQDPIRVQSVLKGFLLLTKQLEVFKERWALRRLGADVFSTPALYQQFVKLYRDEIFYPSMRALAKQMDKEHHYEVLISGTQSLLPPPGASEVDVKAWQVQAQ
;
A
#
# COMPACT_ATOMS: atom_id res chain seq x y z
N MET A 1 -17.52 31.34 3.16
CA MET A 1 -18.13 30.16 3.81
C MET A 1 -18.06 30.23 5.34
N PHE A 2 -16.92 30.53 5.96
CA PHE A 2 -16.74 30.36 7.42
C PHE A 2 -16.89 31.63 8.29
N LYS A 3 -17.23 32.80 7.72
CA LYS A 3 -17.20 34.10 8.42
C LYS A 3 -18.18 34.24 9.58
N THR A 4 -19.18 33.37 9.67
CA THR A 4 -20.24 33.38 10.70
C THR A 4 -20.06 32.33 11.79
N LEU A 5 -19.03 31.48 11.68
CA LEU A 5 -18.75 30.43 12.66
C LEU A 5 -17.85 30.95 13.77
N ASN A 6 -17.95 30.35 14.96
CA ASN A 6 -16.96 30.58 16.00
C ASN A 6 -15.59 30.02 15.55
N VAL A 7 -14.51 30.47 16.18
CA VAL A 7 -13.14 30.11 15.75
C VAL A 7 -12.91 28.60 15.76
N SER A 8 -13.45 27.89 16.75
CA SER A 8 -13.32 26.42 16.88
C SER A 8 -14.03 25.68 15.74
N ALA A 9 -15.29 26.00 15.45
CA ALA A 9 -16.03 25.36 14.36
C ALA A 9 -15.49 25.78 12.99
N CYS A 10 -14.95 26.99 12.88
CA CYS A 10 -14.25 27.42 11.67
C CYS A 10 -12.98 26.59 11.43
N ASP A 11 -12.18 26.34 12.46
CA ASP A 11 -10.97 25.52 12.36
C ASP A 11 -11.30 24.06 11.99
N GLU A 12 -12.29 23.48 12.66
CA GLU A 12 -12.74 22.11 12.39
C GLU A 12 -13.29 21.96 10.96
N ALA A 13 -14.16 22.88 10.54
CA ALA A 13 -14.70 22.87 9.19
C ALA A 13 -13.61 23.07 8.11
N LEU A 14 -12.64 23.96 8.36
CA LEU A 14 -11.50 24.16 7.47
C LEU A 14 -10.65 22.89 7.38
N ARG A 15 -10.37 22.24 8.52
CA ARG A 15 -9.57 21.02 8.59
C ARG A 15 -10.20 19.88 7.78
N HIS A 16 -11.49 19.62 7.98
CA HIS A 16 -12.19 18.58 7.21
C HIS A 16 -12.29 18.92 5.73
N THR A 17 -12.55 20.19 5.38
CA THR A 17 -12.58 20.63 3.98
C THR A 17 -11.22 20.40 3.30
N LEU A 18 -10.12 20.78 3.95
CA LEU A 18 -8.77 20.58 3.43
C LEU A 18 -8.41 19.11 3.30
N GLN A 19 -8.81 18.27 4.27
CA GLN A 19 -8.63 16.81 4.20
C GLN A 19 -9.33 16.22 2.98
N ILE A 20 -10.62 16.55 2.78
CA ILE A 20 -11.41 16.06 1.64
C ILE A 20 -10.79 16.51 0.31
N VAL A 21 -10.50 17.82 0.18
CA VAL A 21 -9.93 18.39 -1.05
C VAL A 21 -8.55 17.79 -1.36
N SER A 22 -7.70 17.64 -0.34
CA SER A 22 -6.38 17.03 -0.50
C SER A 22 -6.46 15.57 -0.95
N ALA A 23 -7.36 14.79 -0.34
CA ALA A 23 -7.55 13.39 -0.70
C ALA A 23 -8.09 13.25 -2.13
N LEU A 24 -9.15 14.00 -2.49
CA LEU A 24 -9.71 13.99 -3.85
C LEU A 24 -8.70 14.43 -4.90
N HIS A 25 -7.95 15.50 -4.63
CA HIS A 25 -6.88 15.95 -5.51
C HIS A 25 -5.86 14.83 -5.75
N GLY A 26 -5.44 14.14 -4.69
CA GLY A 26 -4.53 13.00 -4.80
C GLY A 26 -5.09 11.82 -5.62
N ILE A 27 -6.35 11.46 -5.42
CA ILE A 27 -7.04 10.39 -6.16
C ILE A 27 -7.16 10.74 -7.63
N ILE A 28 -7.69 11.93 -7.95
CA ILE A 28 -7.88 12.38 -9.34
C ILE A 28 -6.53 12.44 -10.06
N HIS A 29 -5.51 13.01 -9.40
CA HIS A 29 -4.18 13.09 -9.99
C HIS A 29 -3.57 11.70 -10.23
N TYR A 30 -3.78 10.74 -9.32
CA TYR A 30 -3.39 9.35 -9.51
C TYR A 30 -4.09 8.74 -10.73
N LEU A 31 -5.42 8.86 -10.86
CA LEU A 31 -6.19 8.27 -11.96
C LEU A 31 -5.79 8.86 -13.32
N ILE A 32 -5.60 10.18 -13.39
CA ILE A 32 -5.10 10.86 -14.59
C ILE A 32 -3.66 10.39 -14.91
N SER A 33 -2.79 10.30 -13.91
CA SER A 33 -1.40 9.84 -14.10
C SER A 33 -1.35 8.39 -14.61
N PHE A 34 -2.19 7.52 -14.04
CA PHE A 34 -2.26 6.11 -14.39
C PHE A 34 -2.79 5.91 -15.81
N SER A 35 -3.90 6.56 -16.18
CA SER A 35 -4.43 6.49 -17.55
C SER A 35 -3.43 6.99 -18.61
N LYS A 36 -2.63 8.01 -18.28
CA LYS A 36 -1.54 8.52 -19.14
C LYS A 36 -0.40 7.52 -19.34
N LEU A 37 -0.26 6.48 -18.52
CA LEU A 37 0.69 5.39 -18.80
C LEU A 37 0.33 4.64 -20.08
N GLY A 38 -0.87 4.76 -20.64
CA GLY A 38 -1.20 4.21 -21.96
C GLY A 38 -0.90 5.15 -23.11
N ASN A 39 -0.91 6.45 -22.87
CA ASN A 39 -0.69 7.46 -23.90
C ASN A 39 0.81 7.61 -24.17
N ARG A 40 1.28 6.95 -25.24
CA ARG A 40 2.59 7.23 -25.81
C ARG A 40 2.59 8.68 -26.28
N GLN A 41 3.52 9.50 -25.81
CA GLN A 41 3.90 10.73 -26.51
C GLN A 41 4.57 10.35 -27.84
N ASP A 42 3.77 9.94 -28.82
CA ASP A 42 4.13 10.05 -30.24
C ASP A 42 4.03 11.54 -30.70
N SER A 43 3.78 12.47 -29.78
CA SER A 43 3.74 13.92 -30.03
C SER A 43 5.08 14.54 -30.43
N LEU A 44 6.21 13.81 -30.35
CA LEU A 44 7.49 14.25 -30.91
C LEU A 44 7.73 13.79 -32.36
N ARG A 45 6.77 13.11 -33.00
CA ARG A 45 6.85 12.74 -34.42
C ARG A 45 5.74 13.39 -35.26
N TRP A 46 5.59 14.71 -35.15
CA TRP A 46 4.96 15.49 -36.23
C TRP A 46 5.96 15.65 -37.37
N GLY A 47 6.15 14.59 -38.16
CA GLY A 47 7.07 14.64 -39.28
C GLY A 47 7.20 13.31 -40.01
N ARG A 48 6.53 13.26 -41.16
CA ARG A 48 6.52 12.20 -42.19
C ARG A 48 5.63 11.00 -41.89
N GLY A 49 4.58 10.93 -42.70
CA GLY A 49 3.81 9.71 -42.93
C GLY A 49 4.74 8.58 -43.34
N HIS A 50 4.57 7.46 -42.65
CA HIS A 50 4.63 6.16 -43.27
C HIS A 50 3.67 5.28 -42.47
N ASP A 51 2.74 4.66 -43.19
CA ASP A 51 1.95 3.54 -42.70
C ASP A 51 2.88 2.54 -41.99
N ALA A 52 2.69 2.36 -40.70
CA ALA A 52 3.34 1.30 -39.95
C ALA A 52 2.29 0.68 -39.04
N ALA A 53 1.78 -0.46 -39.47
CA ALA A 53 1.07 -1.46 -38.68
C ALA A 53 1.98 -2.02 -37.56
N GLY A 54 2.41 -1.14 -36.64
CA GLY A 54 3.29 -1.42 -35.50
C GLY A 54 2.75 -0.89 -34.18
N SER A 55 1.55 -0.29 -34.18
CA SER A 55 0.84 0.19 -32.98
C SER A 55 -0.11 -0.85 -32.38
N LEU A 56 0.13 -2.15 -32.58
CA LEU A 56 -0.87 -3.17 -32.26
C LEU A 56 -0.86 -3.65 -30.79
N LEU A 57 0.09 -3.21 -29.97
CA LEU A 57 0.31 -3.73 -28.62
C LEU A 57 0.66 -2.60 -27.63
N ALA A 58 -0.19 -1.57 -27.58
CA ALA A 58 -0.20 -0.66 -26.45
C ALA A 58 -0.96 -1.33 -25.30
N ALA A 59 -0.37 -1.37 -24.12
CA ALA A 59 -1.07 -1.82 -22.92
C ALA A 59 -2.25 -0.90 -22.64
N ASP A 60 -3.39 -1.48 -22.26
CA ASP A 60 -4.57 -0.71 -21.86
C ASP A 60 -4.44 -0.32 -20.40
N TRP A 61 -4.33 0.99 -20.14
CA TRP A 61 -4.22 1.55 -18.80
C TRP A 61 -5.53 2.22 -18.35
N GLY A 62 -6.67 1.80 -18.93
CA GLY A 62 -8.01 2.20 -18.53
C GLY A 62 -8.56 3.44 -19.24
N GLY A 63 -7.70 4.23 -19.89
CA GLY A 63 -8.11 5.40 -20.66
C GLY A 63 -8.90 6.42 -19.81
N ALA A 64 -9.73 7.24 -20.47
CA ALA A 64 -10.57 8.22 -19.78
C ALA A 64 -11.84 7.59 -19.17
N GLU A 65 -12.30 6.47 -19.73
CA GLU A 65 -13.51 5.77 -19.26
C GLU A 65 -13.32 5.16 -17.87
N SER A 66 -12.12 4.61 -17.59
CA SER A 66 -11.81 4.07 -16.25
C SER A 66 -11.82 5.14 -15.16
N ILE A 67 -11.48 6.40 -15.48
CA ILE A 67 -11.52 7.50 -14.52
C ILE A 67 -12.98 7.72 -14.07
N GLY A 68 -13.92 7.68 -15.01
CA GLY A 68 -15.35 7.81 -14.71
C GLY A 68 -15.88 6.69 -13.83
N THR A 69 -15.52 5.44 -14.14
CA THR A 69 -15.95 4.27 -13.36
C THR A 69 -15.39 4.27 -11.94
N GLU A 70 -14.10 4.61 -11.78
CA GLU A 70 -13.43 4.69 -10.47
C GLU A 70 -14.02 5.80 -9.59
N LEU A 71 -14.32 6.97 -10.17
CA LEU A 71 -14.97 8.07 -9.43
C LEU A 71 -16.42 7.74 -9.08
N GLN A 72 -17.14 7.01 -9.96
CA GLN A 72 -18.49 6.55 -9.67
C GLN A 72 -18.50 5.52 -8.54
N GLU A 73 -17.55 4.57 -8.54
CA GLU A 73 -17.39 3.61 -7.45
C GLU A 73 -17.07 4.33 -6.13
N LEU A 74 -16.19 5.33 -6.18
CA LEU A 74 -15.86 6.13 -5.00
C LEU A 74 -17.08 6.91 -4.47
N GLN A 75 -17.90 7.48 -5.35
CA GLN A 75 -19.16 8.12 -4.96
C GLN A 75 -20.10 7.10 -4.30
N GLN A 76 -20.24 5.91 -4.88
CA GLN A 76 -21.03 4.84 -4.26
C GLN A 76 -20.49 4.50 -2.86
N GLN A 77 -19.17 4.37 -2.69
CA GLN A 77 -18.58 4.12 -1.37
C GLN A 77 -18.90 5.24 -0.37
N VAL A 78 -18.94 6.50 -0.80
CA VAL A 78 -19.37 7.62 0.07
C VAL A 78 -20.85 7.50 0.44
N ASP A 79 -21.70 7.16 -0.52
CA ASP A 79 -23.16 7.04 -0.30
C ASP A 79 -23.53 5.88 0.64
N HIS A 80 -22.70 4.83 0.71
CA HIS A 80 -22.88 3.67 1.58
C HIS A 80 -22.30 3.87 3.00
N LEU A 81 -21.70 5.02 3.30
CA LEU A 81 -21.27 5.32 4.67
C LEU A 81 -22.49 5.41 5.61
N SER A 82 -22.30 5.05 6.88
CA SER A 82 -23.37 5.14 7.89
C SER A 82 -23.90 6.56 8.07
N ASP A 83 -23.05 7.57 7.87
CA ASP A 83 -23.42 8.98 7.80
C ASP A 83 -22.64 9.69 6.68
N PRO A 84 -23.21 9.84 5.47
CA PRO A 84 -22.57 10.53 4.36
C PRO A 84 -22.51 12.07 4.55
N SER A 85 -23.22 12.61 5.55
CA SER A 85 -23.17 14.05 5.88
C SER A 85 -22.01 14.38 6.85
N ASN A 86 -21.41 13.36 7.48
CA ASN A 86 -20.27 13.54 8.35
C ASN A 86 -18.98 13.71 7.54
N LEU A 87 -18.48 14.96 7.50
CA LEU A 87 -17.25 15.33 6.80
C LEU A 87 -16.00 14.59 7.31
N GLU A 88 -15.97 14.18 8.58
CA GLU A 88 -14.85 13.42 9.13
C GLU A 88 -14.80 12.01 8.52
N SER A 89 -15.94 11.30 8.51
CA SER A 89 -16.06 9.97 7.92
C SER A 89 -15.73 9.97 6.44
N VAL A 90 -16.26 10.95 5.70
CA VAL A 90 -15.97 11.13 4.26
C VAL A 90 -14.48 11.44 4.05
N GLY A 91 -13.91 12.37 4.83
CA GLY A 91 -12.49 12.69 4.77
C GLY A 91 -11.60 11.47 5.06
N ARG A 92 -11.96 10.66 6.05
CA ARG A 92 -11.23 9.43 6.40
C ARG A 92 -11.30 8.39 5.29
N LEU A 93 -12.48 8.14 4.72
CA LEU A 93 -12.66 7.22 3.59
C LEU A 93 -11.78 7.63 2.40
N LEU A 94 -11.87 8.90 1.98
CA LEU A 94 -11.13 9.41 0.83
C LEU A 94 -9.61 9.33 1.06
N GLN A 95 -9.16 9.65 2.28
CA GLN A 95 -7.74 9.56 2.62
C GLN A 95 -7.24 8.11 2.59
N LEU A 96 -8.05 7.15 3.07
CA LEU A 96 -7.74 5.72 2.97
C LEU A 96 -7.71 5.25 1.51
N ARG A 97 -8.70 5.62 0.69
CA ARG A 97 -8.70 5.30 -0.75
C ARG A 97 -7.45 5.82 -1.45
N ARG A 98 -7.07 7.07 -1.19
CA ARG A 98 -5.83 7.65 -1.73
C ARG A 98 -4.61 6.82 -1.33
N GLN A 99 -4.50 6.42 -0.06
CA GLN A 99 -3.40 5.59 0.41
C GLN A 99 -3.39 4.23 -0.28
N VAL A 100 -4.53 3.55 -0.36
CA VAL A 100 -4.65 2.24 -1.02
C VAL A 100 -4.18 2.30 -2.47
N LEU A 101 -4.61 3.30 -3.25
CA LEU A 101 -4.17 3.47 -4.64
C LEU A 101 -2.65 3.62 -4.77
N LEU A 102 -2.04 4.47 -3.93
CA LEU A 102 -0.59 4.68 -3.95
C LEU A 102 0.18 3.43 -3.50
N LEU A 103 -0.30 2.74 -2.45
CA LEU A 103 0.29 1.51 -1.98
C LEU A 103 0.17 0.38 -3.01
N GLN A 104 -0.96 0.29 -3.71
CA GLN A 104 -1.19 -0.71 -4.74
C GLN A 104 -0.17 -0.56 -5.87
N PHE A 105 0.03 0.67 -6.35
CA PHE A 105 1.03 0.94 -7.39
C PHE A 105 2.45 0.64 -6.92
N ASP A 106 2.85 1.10 -5.74
CA ASP A 106 4.19 0.79 -5.19
C ASP A 106 4.40 -0.72 -5.00
N THR A 107 3.40 -1.43 -4.46
CA THR A 107 3.46 -2.88 -4.27
C THR A 107 3.59 -3.60 -5.61
N ALA A 108 2.82 -3.17 -6.62
CA ALA A 108 2.90 -3.74 -7.95
C ALA A 108 4.29 -3.53 -8.58
N VAL A 109 4.82 -2.31 -8.59
CA VAL A 109 6.12 -2.00 -9.20
C VAL A 109 7.26 -2.69 -8.45
N ARG A 110 7.26 -2.60 -7.11
CA ARG A 110 8.36 -3.10 -6.27
C ARG A 110 8.43 -4.61 -6.18
N ILE A 111 7.32 -5.31 -6.42
CA ILE A 111 7.22 -6.75 -6.20
C ILE A 111 6.85 -7.41 -7.52
N PHE A 112 5.58 -7.30 -7.92
CA PHE A 112 5.01 -8.11 -8.99
C PHE A 112 5.59 -7.81 -10.38
N VAL A 113 5.87 -6.55 -10.69
CA VAL A 113 6.48 -6.17 -11.99
C VAL A 113 7.91 -6.74 -12.08
N ARG A 114 8.70 -6.65 -11.02
CA ARG A 114 10.05 -7.24 -10.97
C ARG A 114 10.00 -8.76 -11.06
N GLU A 115 9.16 -9.39 -10.24
CA GLU A 115 8.99 -10.85 -10.24
C GLU A 115 8.56 -11.36 -11.62
N ALA A 116 7.66 -10.63 -12.30
CA ALA A 116 7.24 -10.96 -13.66
C ALA A 116 8.43 -10.93 -14.63
N PHE A 117 9.25 -9.87 -14.61
CA PHE A 117 10.42 -9.76 -15.48
C PHE A 117 11.51 -10.80 -15.17
N LEU A 118 11.78 -11.05 -13.90
CA LEU A 118 12.73 -12.10 -13.49
C LEU A 118 12.25 -13.49 -13.93
N SER A 119 10.95 -13.76 -13.82
CA SER A 119 10.34 -15.02 -14.24
C SER A 119 10.32 -15.20 -15.76
N SER A 120 10.16 -14.13 -16.53
CA SER A 120 10.23 -14.17 -18.00
C SER A 120 11.65 -14.09 -18.56
N GLY A 121 12.64 -13.82 -17.71
CA GLY A 121 14.04 -13.65 -18.10
C GLY A 121 14.37 -12.28 -18.70
N ASP A 122 13.49 -11.29 -18.60
CA ASP A 122 13.71 -9.91 -19.05
C ASP A 122 14.52 -9.11 -18.00
N VAL A 123 15.80 -9.48 -17.85
CA VAL A 123 16.72 -8.85 -16.88
C VAL A 123 16.88 -7.35 -17.15
N THR A 124 16.87 -6.95 -18.42
CA THR A 124 17.03 -5.54 -18.82
C THR A 124 15.89 -4.66 -18.30
N SER A 125 14.64 -5.13 -18.45
CA SER A 125 13.49 -4.42 -17.91
C SER A 125 13.45 -4.46 -16.39
N CYS A 126 13.81 -5.59 -15.77
CA CYS A 126 13.92 -5.69 -14.32
C CYS A 126 14.91 -4.67 -13.75
N GLN A 127 16.10 -4.56 -14.35
CA GLN A 127 17.13 -3.62 -13.90
C GLN A 127 16.67 -2.18 -14.07
N SER A 128 16.08 -1.83 -15.22
CA SER A 128 15.51 -0.50 -15.45
C SER A 128 14.49 -0.13 -14.38
N VAL A 129 13.57 -1.04 -14.05
CA VAL A 129 12.56 -0.79 -13.00
C VAL A 129 13.24 -0.66 -11.64
N ASN A 130 14.23 -1.50 -11.29
CA ASN A 130 15.00 -1.39 -10.04
C ASN A 130 15.66 -0.02 -9.87
N ASP A 131 16.36 0.45 -10.90
CA ASP A 131 17.10 1.71 -10.87
C ASP A 131 16.14 2.90 -10.77
N ASN A 132 15.02 2.84 -11.49
CA ASN A 132 14.03 3.91 -11.51
C ASN A 132 13.22 3.99 -10.21
N MET A 133 12.79 2.84 -9.68
CA MET A 133 11.86 2.78 -8.54
C MET A 133 12.48 3.34 -7.26
N ALA A 134 13.81 3.21 -7.10
CA ALA A 134 14.53 3.71 -5.93
C ALA A 134 14.38 5.22 -5.75
N ASN A 135 14.28 5.96 -6.87
CA ASN A 135 14.12 7.41 -6.88
C ASN A 135 12.65 7.83 -7.05
N ALA A 136 11.85 7.05 -7.76
CA ALA A 136 10.50 7.40 -8.13
C ALA A 136 9.43 7.11 -7.06
N LEU A 137 9.54 5.98 -6.34
CA LEU A 137 8.51 5.55 -5.38
C LEU A 137 8.53 6.35 -4.06
N PRO A 138 9.67 6.70 -3.44
CA PRO A 138 9.68 7.48 -2.20
C PRO A 138 8.89 8.80 -2.25
N PRO A 139 9.10 9.69 -3.24
CA PRO A 139 8.33 10.94 -3.30
C PRO A 139 6.84 10.71 -3.60
N MET A 140 6.47 9.60 -4.27
CA MET A 140 5.08 9.28 -4.60
C MET A 140 4.24 8.89 -3.38
N ILE A 141 4.83 8.12 -2.45
CA ILE A 141 4.13 7.61 -1.25
C ILE A 141 4.14 8.64 -0.11
N GLY A 142 4.84 9.76 -0.31
CA GLY A 142 5.02 10.79 0.72
C GLY A 142 6.11 10.43 1.74
N CYS A 143 7.08 9.58 1.37
CA CYS A 143 8.27 9.44 2.18
C CYS A 143 8.99 10.79 2.21
N ILE A 144 9.24 11.27 3.41
CA ILE A 144 9.99 12.51 3.63
C ILE A 144 11.37 12.36 3.00
N GLN A 145 11.63 13.14 1.95
CA GLN A 145 12.99 13.33 1.48
C GLN A 145 13.68 14.29 2.44
N ALA A 146 14.82 13.85 2.99
CA ALA A 146 15.63 14.70 3.85
C ALA A 146 16.15 15.88 3.02
N ASP A 147 15.65 17.08 3.29
CA ASP A 147 16.22 18.32 2.78
C ASP A 147 17.49 18.67 3.58
N VAL A 148 18.37 19.48 3.00
CA VAL A 148 19.55 20.05 3.66
C VAL A 148 19.19 20.64 5.02
N PHE A 149 18.01 21.24 5.14
CA PHE A 149 17.52 21.78 6.39
C PHE A 149 17.01 20.72 7.39
N SER A 150 16.38 19.65 6.92
CA SER A 150 15.97 18.51 7.76
C SER A 150 17.18 17.84 8.42
N LEU A 151 18.35 17.90 7.78
CA LEU A 151 19.62 17.39 8.33
C LEU A 151 20.21 18.30 9.42
N THR A 152 19.90 19.61 9.40
CA THR A 152 20.44 20.56 10.40
C THR A 152 19.69 20.51 11.74
N LEU A 153 18.41 20.14 11.72
CA LEU A 153 17.55 20.11 12.91
C LEU A 153 16.71 18.81 12.98
N PRO A 154 17.35 17.63 13.02
CA PRO A 154 16.62 16.37 13.01
C PRO A 154 15.80 16.20 14.29
N VAL A 155 14.69 15.46 14.17
CA VAL A 155 13.99 14.91 15.31
C VAL A 155 14.93 13.92 16.02
N PRO A 156 15.09 13.98 17.36
CA PRO A 156 15.98 13.08 18.08
C PRO A 156 15.54 11.61 17.94
N GLN A 157 16.47 10.73 17.54
CA GLN A 157 16.24 9.29 17.56
C GLN A 157 15.94 8.82 19.00
N PRO A 158 15.02 7.86 19.22
CA PRO A 158 14.37 7.01 18.21
C PRO A 158 13.06 7.57 17.62
N LEU A 159 12.73 8.84 17.86
CA LEU A 159 11.46 9.40 17.41
C LEU A 159 11.43 9.58 15.89
N GLU A 160 10.31 9.18 15.28
CA GLU A 160 10.08 9.35 13.85
C GLU A 160 9.55 10.75 13.52
N ASN A 161 9.91 11.28 12.34
CA ASN A 161 9.57 12.65 11.94
C ASN A 161 8.04 12.91 11.95
N GLN A 162 7.23 11.93 11.60
CA GLN A 162 5.76 12.04 11.57
C GLN A 162 5.08 11.49 12.85
N GLY A 163 5.84 10.93 13.79
CA GLY A 163 5.25 10.31 14.98
C GLY A 163 4.53 11.33 15.86
N CYS A 164 3.38 10.95 16.42
CA CYS A 164 2.61 11.81 17.33
C CYS A 164 3.45 12.32 18.50
N GLN A 165 4.35 11.47 19.01
CA GLN A 165 5.28 11.84 20.06
C GLN A 165 6.32 12.89 19.61
N ALA A 166 6.83 12.80 18.38
CA ALA A 166 7.73 13.80 17.81
C ALA A 166 7.03 15.14 17.57
N GLN A 167 5.80 15.11 17.04
CA GLN A 167 4.98 16.31 16.84
C GLN A 167 4.67 17.00 18.18
N ARG A 168 4.43 16.23 19.24
CA ARG A 168 4.17 16.76 20.58
C ARG A 168 5.42 17.33 21.26
N MET A 169 6.54 16.61 21.20
CA MET A 169 7.78 16.98 21.92
C MET A 169 8.65 17.98 21.16
N TYR A 170 8.69 17.88 19.84
CA TYR A 170 9.52 18.68 18.96
C TYR A 170 8.73 19.20 17.75
N PRO A 171 7.65 19.98 17.95
CA PRO A 171 6.70 20.35 16.90
C PRO A 171 7.37 20.99 15.69
N TRP A 172 8.29 21.93 15.92
CA TRP A 172 9.00 22.61 14.83
C TRP A 172 9.99 21.70 14.10
N ARG A 173 10.68 20.80 14.80
CA ARG A 173 11.60 19.85 14.15
C ARG A 173 10.86 18.82 13.35
N SER A 174 9.76 18.29 13.90
CA SER A 174 8.85 17.38 13.20
C SER A 174 8.25 18.07 11.97
N PHE A 175 7.75 19.30 12.12
CA PHE A 175 7.21 20.08 11.01
C PHE A 175 8.25 20.33 9.90
N ILE A 176 9.43 20.84 10.25
CA ILE A 176 10.51 21.11 9.28
C ILE A 176 10.98 19.81 8.62
N ALA A 177 11.11 18.73 9.41
CA ALA A 177 11.49 17.45 8.86
C ALA A 177 10.44 16.96 7.84
N CYS A 178 9.15 17.17 8.07
CA CYS A 178 8.07 16.72 7.17
C CYS A 178 7.80 17.64 5.97
N HIS A 179 8.03 18.95 6.13
CA HIS A 179 7.53 19.96 5.20
C HIS A 179 8.61 20.93 4.69
N GLY A 180 9.86 20.79 5.15
CA GLY A 180 10.93 21.73 4.86
C GLY A 180 10.80 23.06 5.62
N LEU A 181 11.73 23.98 5.38
CA LEU A 181 11.74 25.31 6.04
C LEU A 181 10.77 26.33 5.43
N LEU A 182 10.28 26.09 4.21
CA LEU A 182 9.48 27.05 3.44
C LEU A 182 8.05 26.51 3.23
N PRO A 183 7.08 26.89 4.08
CA PRO A 183 5.69 26.43 4.00
C PRO A 183 4.96 26.77 2.68
N LEU A 184 5.56 27.62 1.83
CA LEU A 184 4.98 28.06 0.56
C LEU A 184 5.50 27.27 -0.64
N HIS A 185 6.52 26.40 -0.49
CA HIS A 185 6.94 25.47 -1.55
C HIS A 185 6.02 24.22 -1.64
N VAL A 186 4.93 24.22 -0.88
CA VAL A 186 3.98 23.11 -0.70
C VAL A 186 3.09 22.86 -1.93
N TRP A 187 3.19 23.69 -2.98
CA TRP A 187 2.31 23.64 -4.16
C TRP A 187 2.95 23.11 -5.44
N ASP A 188 4.09 22.41 -5.35
CA ASP A 188 4.44 21.51 -6.45
C ASP A 188 3.45 20.34 -6.39
N VAL A 189 2.46 20.37 -7.29
CA VAL A 189 1.59 19.24 -7.58
C VAL A 189 2.46 18.00 -7.58
N PRO A 190 2.14 16.96 -6.77
CA PRO A 190 3.05 15.86 -6.57
C PRO A 190 3.43 15.30 -7.94
N PRO A 191 4.71 14.98 -8.16
CA PRO A 191 5.18 14.44 -9.43
C PRO A 191 4.65 13.02 -9.66
N THR A 192 3.46 12.63 -9.17
CA THR A 192 2.86 11.29 -9.33
C THR A 192 2.93 10.83 -10.76
N GLU A 193 2.57 11.68 -11.73
CA GLU A 193 2.70 11.39 -13.15
C GLU A 193 4.16 11.08 -13.52
N HIS A 194 5.07 11.99 -13.19
CA HIS A 194 6.49 11.83 -13.49
C HIS A 194 7.10 10.60 -12.80
N CYS A 195 6.77 10.32 -11.55
CA CYS A 195 7.22 9.18 -10.78
C CYS A 195 6.67 7.88 -11.35
N MET A 196 5.39 7.80 -11.69
CA MET A 196 4.80 6.62 -12.33
C MET A 196 5.45 6.36 -13.70
N GLN A 197 5.64 7.41 -14.49
CA GLN A 197 6.31 7.32 -15.79
C GLN A 197 7.79 6.91 -15.63
N LEU A 198 8.49 7.47 -14.64
CA LEU A 198 9.88 7.16 -14.35
C LEU A 198 10.04 5.68 -13.96
N CYS A 199 9.19 5.16 -13.06
CA CYS A 199 9.17 3.74 -12.68
C CYS A 199 9.15 2.80 -13.89
N LEU A 200 8.37 3.15 -14.91
CA LEU A 200 8.16 2.33 -16.11
C LEU A 200 8.92 2.87 -17.34
N SER A 201 9.86 3.77 -17.14
CA SER A 201 10.67 4.33 -18.21
C SER A 201 11.63 3.29 -18.78
N SER A 202 12.02 3.48 -20.04
CA SER A 202 12.88 2.56 -20.80
C SER A 202 12.33 1.15 -21.02
N LEU A 203 11.06 0.89 -20.67
CA LEU A 203 10.39 -0.38 -20.97
C LEU A 203 9.94 -0.45 -22.44
N SER A 204 10.16 -1.62 -23.06
CA SER A 204 9.60 -1.93 -24.37
C SER A 204 8.07 -2.03 -24.32
N SER A 205 7.38 -1.94 -25.47
CA SER A 205 5.92 -2.11 -25.52
C SER A 205 5.45 -3.45 -24.91
N ARG A 206 6.21 -4.52 -25.16
CA ARG A 206 5.95 -5.84 -24.57
C ARG A 206 6.15 -5.84 -23.06
N SER A 207 7.23 -5.25 -22.57
CA SER A 207 7.53 -5.19 -21.15
C SER A 207 6.50 -4.31 -20.40
N ARG A 208 5.95 -3.28 -21.06
CA ARG A 208 4.83 -2.47 -20.53
C ARG A 208 3.53 -3.26 -20.42
N LEU A 209 3.22 -4.14 -21.38
CA LEU A 209 2.09 -5.07 -21.28
C LEU A 209 2.24 -6.02 -20.09
N GLN A 210 3.45 -6.55 -19.90
CA GLN A 210 3.74 -7.41 -18.76
C GLN A 210 3.63 -6.65 -17.42
N ALA A 211 4.13 -5.41 -17.36
CA ALA A 211 3.99 -4.56 -16.18
C ALA A 211 2.52 -4.21 -15.87
N ASN A 212 1.73 -3.89 -16.91
CA ASN A 212 0.29 -3.65 -16.78
C ASN A 212 -0.44 -4.89 -16.25
N ALA A 213 -0.16 -6.07 -16.80
CA ALA A 213 -0.72 -7.33 -16.31
C ALA A 213 -0.34 -7.62 -14.85
N ALA A 214 0.90 -7.32 -14.44
CA ALA A 214 1.32 -7.46 -13.05
C ALA A 214 0.58 -6.50 -12.10
N ILE A 215 0.35 -5.25 -12.53
CA ILE A 215 -0.43 -4.27 -11.75
C ILE A 215 -1.89 -4.71 -11.62
N LEU A 216 -2.51 -5.20 -12.70
CA LEU A 216 -3.86 -5.77 -12.68
C LEU A 216 -3.92 -7.01 -11.77
N GLY A 217 -2.87 -7.83 -11.73
CA GLY A 217 -2.76 -8.96 -10.82
C GLY A 217 -2.87 -8.55 -9.35
N VAL A 218 -2.33 -7.39 -8.97
CA VAL A 218 -2.51 -6.86 -7.59
C VAL A 218 -3.97 -6.47 -7.33
N SER A 219 -4.66 -5.88 -8.31
CA SER A 219 -6.09 -5.56 -8.18
C SER A 219 -6.92 -6.83 -7.95
N LEU A 220 -6.63 -7.91 -8.68
CA LEU A 220 -7.33 -9.18 -8.54
C LEU A 220 -7.07 -9.82 -7.16
N LEU A 221 -5.83 -9.79 -6.67
CA LEU A 221 -5.52 -10.25 -5.31
C LEU A 221 -6.25 -9.44 -4.24
N MET A 222 -6.39 -8.13 -4.44
CA MET A 222 -7.15 -7.27 -3.54
C MET A 222 -8.65 -7.64 -3.56
N GLU A 223 -9.22 -7.92 -4.73
CA GLU A 223 -10.60 -8.40 -4.86
C GLU A 223 -10.81 -9.76 -4.16
N ASP A 224 -9.86 -10.70 -4.34
CA ASP A 224 -9.88 -12.00 -3.66
C ASP A 224 -9.86 -11.86 -2.13
N VAL A 225 -9.08 -10.90 -1.60
CA VAL A 225 -9.05 -10.61 -0.16
C VAL A 225 -10.41 -10.10 0.34
N LEU A 226 -11.07 -9.25 -0.42
CA LEU A 226 -12.42 -8.78 -0.09
C LEU A 226 -13.43 -9.93 -0.14
N ASN A 227 -13.36 -10.80 -1.14
CA ASN A 227 -14.22 -11.98 -1.26
C ASN A 227 -13.96 -13.00 -0.14
N GLY A 228 -12.73 -13.08 0.38
CA GLY A 228 -12.34 -13.98 1.48
C GLY A 228 -12.86 -13.56 2.86
N GLY A 229 -13.31 -12.31 3.03
CA GLY A 229 -13.94 -11.82 4.27
C GLY A 229 -13.04 -11.76 5.51
N ARG A 230 -11.72 -11.98 5.35
CA ARG A 230 -10.73 -11.94 6.43
C ARG A 230 -10.22 -10.51 6.64
N GLU A 231 -9.98 -10.15 7.89
CA GLU A 231 -9.22 -8.93 8.20
C GLU A 231 -7.75 -9.13 7.83
N ALA A 232 -7.12 -8.07 7.32
CA ALA A 232 -5.69 -8.05 7.04
C ALA A 232 -5.06 -6.92 7.85
N GLU A 233 -4.15 -7.26 8.75
CA GLU A 233 -3.34 -6.29 9.46
C GLU A 233 -1.85 -6.55 9.19
N PRO A 234 -1.03 -5.50 9.05
CA PRO A 234 0.42 -5.67 8.98
C PRO A 234 0.96 -6.18 10.32
N VAL A 235 2.03 -6.97 10.27
CA VAL A 235 2.72 -7.42 11.48
C VAL A 235 3.30 -6.21 12.20
N ARG A 236 2.84 -5.95 13.42
CA ARG A 236 3.34 -4.85 14.25
C ARG A 236 4.58 -5.32 14.99
N LEU A 237 5.75 -4.77 14.63
CA LEU A 237 6.95 -4.94 15.45
C LEU A 237 6.79 -4.14 16.75
N HIS A 238 7.19 -4.73 17.87
CA HIS A 238 7.04 -4.15 19.21
C HIS A 238 7.69 -2.75 19.26
N GLY A 239 6.87 -1.71 19.40
CA GLY A 239 7.32 -0.31 19.48
C GLY A 239 6.48 0.70 18.70
N ASN A 240 5.67 0.27 17.73
CA ASN A 240 4.97 1.21 16.85
C ASN A 240 3.44 1.20 17.08
N LYS A 241 3.00 1.74 18.22
CA LYS A 241 1.57 1.87 18.56
C LYS A 241 0.89 3.08 17.90
N ASP A 242 1.65 3.99 17.28
CA ASP A 242 1.16 5.35 16.99
C ASP A 242 1.04 5.70 15.49
N ASP A 243 1.50 4.85 14.57
CA ASP A 243 1.68 5.23 13.15
C ASP A 243 0.41 5.27 12.28
N PHE A 244 -0.78 5.12 12.85
CA PHE A 244 -2.04 5.30 12.10
C PHE A 244 -3.00 6.32 12.69
N GLN A 245 -2.63 7.06 13.73
CA GLN A 245 -3.48 8.11 14.28
C GLN A 245 -3.25 9.46 13.59
N HIS A 246 -3.56 9.50 12.29
CA HIS A 246 -4.07 10.73 11.67
C HIS A 246 -5.61 10.64 11.56
N SER A 247 -6.26 10.35 12.69
CA SER A 247 -7.63 10.79 12.96
C SER A 247 -7.54 11.65 14.21
N GLY A 248 -7.81 12.95 14.06
CA GLY A 248 -7.72 13.89 15.17
C GLY A 248 -8.67 13.47 16.28
N THR A 249 -8.12 13.06 17.43
CA THR A 249 -8.86 13.14 18.69
C THR A 249 -8.49 14.47 19.34
N PRO A 250 -9.44 15.39 19.56
CA PRO A 250 -9.19 16.58 20.37
C PRO A 250 -9.01 16.17 21.83
N ASN A 251 -7.92 16.63 22.44
CA ASN A 251 -7.68 16.56 23.87
C ASN A 251 -8.91 17.01 24.67
N GLU A 252 -9.47 16.12 25.49
CA GLU A 252 -10.26 16.55 26.65
C GLU A 252 -9.31 17.22 27.65
N VAL A 253 -9.59 18.50 27.88
CA VAL A 253 -8.95 19.31 28.90
C VAL A 253 -9.36 18.77 30.27
N ALA A 254 -8.34 18.52 31.09
CA ALA A 254 -8.43 18.13 32.49
C ALA A 254 -9.55 18.85 33.25
N THR A 255 -10.51 18.07 33.76
CA THR A 255 -11.32 18.50 34.90
C THR A 255 -11.09 17.52 36.03
N VAL A 256 -10.44 18.02 37.07
CA VAL A 256 -10.19 17.36 38.34
C VAL A 256 -11.52 16.90 38.92
N SER A 257 -11.70 15.60 39.13
CA SER A 257 -12.54 15.14 40.24
C SER A 257 -12.05 13.81 40.80
N ASN A 258 -11.84 13.86 42.10
CA ASN A 258 -11.16 12.93 42.96
C ASN A 258 -12.17 11.88 43.43
N LYS A 259 -11.99 10.58 43.13
CA LYS A 259 -12.46 9.47 43.99
C LYS A 259 -12.04 8.09 43.50
N GLY A 260 -11.25 7.42 44.35
CA GLY A 260 -11.53 6.04 44.73
C GLY A 260 -10.70 4.95 44.07
N ASN A 261 -9.56 4.60 44.70
CA ASN A 261 -8.88 3.31 44.56
C ASN A 261 -9.86 2.13 44.58
N LYS A 262 -9.76 1.24 43.60
CA LYS A 262 -10.03 -0.20 43.75
C LYS A 262 -9.23 -0.98 42.71
N SER A 263 -8.18 -1.63 43.20
CA SER A 263 -7.48 -2.76 42.58
C SER A 263 -8.41 -3.98 42.52
N CYS A 264 -8.15 -4.85 41.53
CA CYS A 264 -8.48 -6.29 41.37
C CYS A 264 -9.11 -6.51 39.99
N ARG A 265 -8.88 -7.57 39.22
CA ARG A 265 -7.95 -8.71 39.18
C ARG A 265 -8.14 -9.27 37.75
N GLU A 266 -7.13 -9.97 37.26
CA GLU A 266 -7.19 -10.80 36.05
C GLU A 266 -8.28 -11.86 36.22
N ASP A 267 -9.22 -11.94 35.27
CA ASP A 267 -10.00 -13.14 35.01
C ASP A 267 -10.16 -13.25 33.49
N ASP A 268 -9.64 -14.35 32.97
CA ASP A 268 -9.69 -14.80 31.58
C ASP A 268 -11.12 -15.19 31.21
N GLU A 269 -11.71 -14.50 30.24
CA GLU A 269 -12.80 -15.05 29.42
C GLU A 269 -12.52 -14.71 27.95
N GLU A 270 -11.97 -15.69 27.24
CA GLU A 270 -11.87 -15.69 25.77
C GLU A 270 -13.28 -15.83 25.18
N GLU A 271 -13.96 -14.71 24.97
CA GLU A 271 -15.13 -14.70 24.07
C GLU A 271 -14.64 -14.74 22.62
N GLU A 272 -14.76 -15.91 21.98
CA GLU A 272 -14.71 -16.07 20.53
C GLU A 272 -15.77 -15.17 19.87
N ILE A 273 -15.36 -13.98 19.43
CA ILE A 273 -16.18 -13.15 18.55
C ILE A 273 -16.26 -13.87 17.20
N LYS A 274 -17.36 -14.58 17.00
CA LYS A 274 -17.74 -15.17 15.71
C LYS A 274 -18.05 -14.03 14.72
N ILE A 275 -17.04 -13.58 13.98
CA ILE A 275 -17.14 -12.49 13.02
C ILE A 275 -18.00 -12.96 11.83
N ASN A 276 -19.24 -12.48 11.77
CA ASN A 276 -20.14 -12.73 10.64
C ASN A 276 -19.69 -11.94 9.39
N SER A 277 -19.86 -12.56 8.21
CA SER A 277 -19.57 -12.03 6.88
C SER A 277 -20.34 -10.74 6.50
N SER A 278 -21.24 -10.26 7.35
CA SER A 278 -21.98 -8.99 7.19
C SER A 278 -21.12 -7.74 7.43
N ASN A 279 -19.89 -7.91 7.91
CA ASN A 279 -19.02 -6.85 8.37
C ASN A 279 -18.17 -6.15 7.29
N LEU A 280 -18.16 -6.65 6.04
CA LEU A 280 -17.48 -6.01 4.91
C LEU A 280 -18.34 -4.98 4.14
N GLN A 281 -19.46 -4.53 4.74
CA GLN A 281 -20.30 -3.49 4.12
C GLN A 281 -19.83 -2.06 4.44
N ASP A 282 -18.99 -1.86 5.46
CA ASP A 282 -18.44 -0.53 5.79
C ASP A 282 -17.29 -0.17 4.83
N PRO A 283 -17.44 0.88 3.99
CA PRO A 283 -16.41 1.33 3.07
C PRO A 283 -15.06 1.67 3.75
N ILE A 284 -15.08 2.20 4.97
CA ILE A 284 -13.86 2.55 5.71
C ILE A 284 -13.10 1.28 6.10
N ARG A 285 -13.83 0.26 6.57
CA ARG A 285 -13.25 -1.03 6.90
C ARG A 285 -12.69 -1.75 5.67
N VAL A 286 -13.41 -1.72 4.55
CA VAL A 286 -12.93 -2.27 3.26
C VAL A 286 -11.58 -1.66 2.88
N GLN A 287 -11.46 -0.34 2.85
CA GLN A 287 -10.19 0.32 2.51
C GLN A 287 -9.09 0.01 3.54
N SER A 288 -9.44 -0.17 4.82
CA SER A 288 -8.50 -0.52 5.88
C SER A 288 -7.92 -1.92 5.70
N VAL A 289 -8.75 -2.91 5.36
CA VAL A 289 -8.32 -4.28 5.05
C VAL A 289 -7.40 -4.30 3.83
N LEU A 290 -7.76 -3.60 2.75
CA LEU A 290 -6.93 -3.50 1.56
C LEU A 290 -5.55 -2.90 1.87
N LYS A 291 -5.53 -1.80 2.63
CA LYS A 291 -4.28 -1.18 3.08
C LYS A 291 -3.44 -2.16 3.92
N GLY A 292 -4.05 -2.86 4.86
CA GLY A 292 -3.36 -3.83 5.71
C GLY A 292 -2.77 -4.99 4.91
N PHE A 293 -3.51 -5.51 3.93
CA PHE A 293 -3.03 -6.54 3.01
C PHE A 293 -1.82 -6.09 2.18
N LEU A 294 -1.87 -4.87 1.62
CA LEU A 294 -0.75 -4.32 0.85
C LEU A 294 0.49 -4.12 1.72
N LEU A 295 0.32 -3.62 2.95
CA LEU A 295 1.42 -3.49 3.91
C LEU A 295 2.01 -4.85 4.31
N LEU A 296 1.16 -5.84 4.60
CA LEU A 296 1.60 -7.20 4.90
C LEU A 296 2.39 -7.81 3.73
N THR A 297 1.93 -7.57 2.49
CA THR A 297 2.62 -8.01 1.27
C THR A 297 4.01 -7.38 1.16
N LYS A 298 4.13 -6.08 1.43
CA LYS A 298 5.43 -5.40 1.45
C LYS A 298 6.35 -5.91 2.55
N GLN A 299 5.82 -6.19 3.75
CA GLN A 299 6.60 -6.76 4.85
C GLN A 299 7.14 -8.15 4.50
N LEU A 300 6.30 -9.00 3.90
CA LEU A 300 6.71 -10.31 3.41
C LEU A 300 7.83 -10.20 2.37
N GLU A 301 7.76 -9.21 1.48
CA GLU A 301 8.80 -9.03 0.47
C GLU A 301 10.14 -8.58 1.07
N VAL A 302 10.13 -7.60 1.98
CA VAL A 302 11.35 -7.20 2.69
C VAL A 302 11.95 -8.39 3.44
N PHE A 303 11.11 -9.25 4.00
CA PHE A 303 11.55 -10.49 4.63
C PHE A 303 12.21 -11.44 3.61
N LYS A 304 11.54 -11.75 2.50
CA LYS A 304 12.08 -12.58 1.42
C LYS A 304 13.43 -12.08 0.93
N GLU A 305 13.55 -10.78 0.66
CA GLU A 305 14.81 -10.17 0.21
C GLU A 305 15.91 -10.35 1.25
N ARG A 306 15.65 -10.05 2.53
CA ARG A 306 16.66 -10.21 3.59
C ARG A 306 17.08 -11.65 3.81
N TRP A 307 16.12 -12.58 3.76
CA TRP A 307 16.39 -14.01 3.86
C TRP A 307 17.25 -14.48 2.68
N ALA A 308 16.90 -14.07 1.45
CA ALA A 308 17.63 -14.40 0.23
C ALA A 308 19.06 -13.88 0.28
N LEU A 309 19.25 -12.61 0.67
CA LEU A 309 20.57 -12.00 0.82
C LEU A 309 21.45 -12.76 1.82
N ARG A 310 20.88 -13.21 2.93
CA ARG A 310 21.61 -13.97 3.96
C ARG A 310 21.98 -15.39 3.51
N ARG A 311 21.12 -16.03 2.70
CA ARG A 311 21.29 -17.42 2.27
C ARG A 311 22.12 -17.58 1.00
N LEU A 312 21.98 -16.65 0.06
CA LEU A 312 22.50 -16.78 -1.30
C LEU A 312 23.42 -15.62 -1.73
N GLY A 313 23.59 -14.59 -0.90
CA GLY A 313 24.51 -13.47 -1.13
C GLY A 313 23.86 -12.23 -1.77
N ALA A 314 24.66 -11.24 -2.17
CA ALA A 314 24.15 -9.96 -2.67
C ALA A 314 23.54 -10.03 -4.10
N ASP A 315 23.99 -10.97 -4.93
CA ASP A 315 23.68 -11.01 -6.37
C ASP A 315 22.46 -11.88 -6.75
N VAL A 316 21.63 -12.25 -5.77
CA VAL A 316 20.54 -13.23 -5.94
C VAL A 316 19.51 -12.80 -6.98
N PHE A 317 19.27 -11.50 -7.08
CA PHE A 317 18.30 -10.92 -8.00
C PHE A 317 18.94 -10.43 -9.31
N SER A 318 20.23 -10.68 -9.52
CA SER A 318 20.97 -10.19 -10.68
C SER A 318 20.78 -11.06 -11.93
N THR A 319 20.47 -12.35 -11.76
CA THR A 319 20.26 -13.26 -12.90
C THR A 319 19.02 -14.15 -12.71
N PRO A 320 18.35 -14.57 -13.81
CA PRO A 320 17.19 -15.44 -13.73
C PRO A 320 17.49 -16.80 -13.10
N ALA A 321 18.71 -17.32 -13.31
CA ALA A 321 19.12 -18.61 -12.73
C ALA A 321 19.22 -18.55 -11.20
N LEU A 322 19.83 -17.48 -10.66
CA LEU A 322 19.89 -17.26 -9.21
C LEU A 322 18.51 -16.99 -8.61
N TYR A 323 17.66 -16.25 -9.33
CA TYR A 323 16.27 -16.05 -8.92
C TYR A 323 15.49 -17.38 -8.87
N GLN A 324 15.63 -18.26 -9.86
CA GLN A 324 15.02 -19.59 -9.84
C GLN A 324 15.54 -20.45 -8.69
N GLN A 325 16.84 -20.38 -8.39
CA GLN A 325 17.42 -21.05 -7.23
C GLN A 325 16.83 -20.52 -5.92
N PHE A 326 16.68 -19.19 -5.80
CA PHE A 326 15.99 -18.56 -4.67
C PHE A 326 14.55 -19.06 -4.55
N VAL A 327 13.76 -19.03 -5.62
CA VAL A 327 12.36 -19.49 -5.61
C VAL A 327 12.27 -20.93 -5.13
N LYS A 328 13.16 -21.81 -5.60
CA LYS A 328 13.18 -23.21 -5.18
C LYS A 328 13.52 -23.36 -3.69
N LEU A 329 14.57 -22.70 -3.20
CA LEU A 329 14.98 -22.79 -1.80
C LEU A 329 13.95 -22.15 -0.85
N TYR A 330 13.42 -20.98 -1.20
CA TYR A 330 12.38 -20.34 -0.42
C TYR A 330 11.13 -21.21 -0.34
N ARG A 331 10.78 -21.87 -1.46
CA ARG A 331 9.67 -22.81 -1.53
C ARG A 331 9.84 -23.99 -0.56
N ASP A 332 11.03 -24.59 -0.53
CA ASP A 332 11.30 -25.77 0.28
C ASP A 332 11.52 -25.43 1.77
N GLU A 333 12.21 -24.33 2.08
CA GLU A 333 12.60 -23.97 3.45
C GLU A 333 11.57 -23.13 4.21
N ILE A 334 10.78 -22.30 3.51
CA ILE A 334 9.87 -21.34 4.14
C ILE A 334 8.43 -21.61 3.75
N PHE A 335 8.12 -21.60 2.45
CA PHE A 335 6.74 -21.67 1.97
C PHE A 335 6.08 -23.00 2.36
N TYR A 336 6.72 -24.14 2.04
CA TYR A 336 6.14 -25.46 2.31
C TYR A 336 5.91 -25.73 3.80
N PRO A 337 6.88 -25.50 4.70
CA PRO A 337 6.64 -25.62 6.14
C PRO A 337 5.52 -24.71 6.65
N SER A 338 5.46 -23.46 6.16
CA SER A 338 4.40 -22.52 6.52
C SER A 338 3.02 -23.00 6.08
N MET A 339 2.90 -23.51 4.85
CA MET A 339 1.63 -24.03 4.34
C MET A 339 1.20 -25.31 5.07
N ARG A 340 2.15 -26.17 5.46
CA ARG A 340 1.85 -27.34 6.28
C ARG A 340 1.37 -26.94 7.68
N ALA A 341 2.01 -25.94 8.30
CA ALA A 341 1.59 -25.41 9.60
C ALA A 341 0.18 -24.80 9.53
N LEU A 342 -0.10 -24.03 8.49
CA LEU A 342 -1.43 -23.49 8.22
C LEU A 342 -2.46 -24.60 7.98
N ALA A 343 -2.13 -25.64 7.21
CA ALA A 343 -3.02 -26.78 6.99
C ALA A 343 -3.35 -27.52 8.29
N LYS A 344 -2.37 -27.65 9.21
CA LYS A 344 -2.59 -28.20 10.56
C LYS A 344 -3.54 -27.33 11.37
N GLN A 345 -3.33 -26.02 11.39
CA GLN A 345 -4.21 -25.09 12.10
C GLN A 345 -5.65 -25.16 11.57
N MET A 346 -5.81 -25.39 10.27
CA MET A 346 -7.12 -25.52 9.62
C MET A 346 -7.74 -26.93 9.72
N ASP A 347 -7.10 -27.87 10.42
CA ASP A 347 -7.49 -29.29 10.51
C ASP A 347 -7.65 -29.97 9.12
N LYS A 348 -6.79 -29.57 8.17
CA LYS A 348 -6.80 -30.02 6.77
C LYS A 348 -5.48 -30.63 6.32
N GLU A 349 -4.62 -31.07 7.25
CA GLU A 349 -3.28 -31.59 6.95
C GLU A 349 -3.33 -32.77 5.96
N HIS A 350 -4.19 -33.77 6.18
CA HIS A 350 -4.30 -34.93 5.31
C HIS A 350 -4.73 -34.56 3.88
N HIS A 351 -5.66 -33.61 3.73
CA HIS A 351 -6.05 -33.11 2.41
C HIS A 351 -4.89 -32.40 1.71
N TYR A 352 -4.10 -31.64 2.48
CA TYR A 352 -2.95 -30.92 1.96
C TYR A 352 -1.84 -31.87 1.50
N GLU A 353 -1.51 -32.89 2.29
CA GLU A 353 -0.48 -33.89 1.93
C GLU A 353 -0.87 -34.71 0.68
N VAL A 354 -2.16 -35.04 0.52
CA VAL A 354 -2.67 -35.72 -0.68
C VAL A 354 -2.59 -34.82 -1.92
N LEU A 355 -2.92 -33.53 -1.79
CA LEU A 355 -2.81 -32.53 -2.87
C LEU A 355 -1.39 -32.39 -3.38
N ILE A 356 -0.41 -32.35 -2.48
CA ILE A 356 1.01 -32.17 -2.83
C ILE A 356 1.59 -33.44 -3.47
N SER A 357 1.15 -34.62 -3.01
CA SER A 357 1.57 -35.90 -3.58
C SER A 357 1.07 -36.10 -5.02
N GLY A 358 -0.04 -35.44 -5.39
CA GLY A 358 -0.63 -35.52 -6.74
C GLY A 358 -0.20 -34.40 -7.71
N THR A 359 0.39 -33.31 -7.23
CA THR A 359 0.64 -32.09 -8.03
C THR A 359 2.07 -31.59 -7.90
N GLN A 360 2.77 -31.33 -9.02
CA GLN A 360 4.12 -30.74 -8.98
C GLN A 360 4.14 -29.28 -8.47
N SER A 361 2.98 -28.63 -8.32
CA SER A 361 2.82 -27.28 -7.77
C SER A 361 2.38 -27.31 -6.31
N LEU A 362 3.19 -26.70 -5.43
CA LEU A 362 2.82 -26.43 -4.05
C LEU A 362 1.82 -25.28 -4.05
N LEU A 363 0.55 -25.63 -3.89
CA LEU A 363 -0.55 -24.68 -3.71
C LEU A 363 -0.74 -24.40 -2.21
N PRO A 364 -1.40 -23.29 -1.83
CA PRO A 364 -1.86 -23.11 -0.46
C PRO A 364 -2.94 -24.14 -0.09
N PRO A 365 -3.19 -24.39 1.21
CA PRO A 365 -4.23 -25.31 1.66
C PRO A 365 -5.63 -24.89 1.16
N PRO A 366 -6.52 -25.84 0.82
CA PRO A 366 -7.85 -25.51 0.32
C PRO A 366 -8.67 -24.66 1.29
N GLY A 367 -9.07 -23.47 0.83
CA GLY A 367 -9.82 -22.49 1.62
C GLY A 367 -8.96 -21.60 2.51
N ALA A 368 -7.62 -21.64 2.39
CA ALA A 368 -6.75 -20.64 2.98
C ALA A 368 -6.91 -19.32 2.22
N SER A 369 -7.07 -18.20 2.95
CA SER A 369 -7.08 -16.88 2.32
C SER A 369 -5.65 -16.44 1.98
N GLU A 370 -5.49 -15.58 0.98
CA GLU A 370 -4.18 -15.00 0.63
C GLU A 370 -3.57 -14.23 1.81
N VAL A 371 -4.40 -13.63 2.67
CA VAL A 371 -3.97 -12.97 3.91
C VAL A 371 -3.32 -13.98 4.86
N ASP A 372 -3.99 -15.11 5.12
CA ASP A 372 -3.48 -16.16 6.01
C ASP A 372 -2.16 -16.73 5.48
N VAL A 373 -2.08 -16.96 4.17
CA VAL A 373 -0.88 -17.47 3.50
C VAL A 373 0.32 -16.54 3.69
N LYS A 374 0.13 -15.23 3.54
CA LYS A 374 1.21 -14.25 3.75
C LYS A 374 1.55 -14.08 5.22
N ALA A 375 0.54 -13.99 6.10
CA ALA A 375 0.75 -13.83 7.53
C ALA A 375 1.57 -14.98 8.13
N TRP A 376 1.23 -16.23 7.77
CA TRP A 376 1.97 -17.41 8.23
C TRP A 376 3.42 -17.45 7.76
N GLN A 377 3.71 -16.99 6.54
CA GLN A 377 5.10 -16.92 6.06
C GLN A 377 5.94 -15.89 6.83
N VAL A 378 5.34 -14.78 7.28
CA VAL A 378 6.03 -13.78 8.11
C VAL A 378 6.19 -14.28 9.55
N GLN A 379 5.24 -15.05 10.07
CA GLN A 379 5.26 -15.58 11.44
C GLN A 379 6.10 -16.85 11.64
N ALA A 380 6.41 -17.61 10.59
CA ALA A 380 7.19 -18.85 10.65
C ALA A 380 8.69 -18.62 10.97
N GLN A 381 9.02 -17.56 11.72
CA GLN A 381 10.34 -16.96 11.88
C GLN A 381 10.74 -16.83 13.34
#